data_AF-A0A9D6Z5H1-F1
#
_entry.id   AF-A0A9D6Z5H1-F1
#
_cell.length_a   1.000
_cell.length_b   1.000
_cell.length_c   1.000
_cell.angle_alpha   90.00
_cell.angle_beta   90.00
_cell.angle_gamma   90.00
#
_symmetry.space_group_name_H-M   'P 1'
#
loop_
_entity.id
_entity.type
_entity.pdbx_description
1 polymer ?
#
loop_
_entity_poly.entity_id
_entity_poly.type
_entity_poly.pdbx_seq_one_letter_code
_entity_poly.pdbx_strand_id
1 'polypeptide(L)'
;MGISLEEIIMERITGPGWVATRGVVRDPRSASSAEIEEAEQAMKNLAERGLVTLWRLILEHDGSQMLAAAKPGLQLDKDLEERGAWAKAELY
;
A
#
# COMPACT_ATOMS: atom_id res chain seq x y z
N MET A 1 20.96 -9.35 9.71
CA MET A 1 19.94 -8.34 10.06
C MET A 1 18.86 -8.45 9.00
N GLY A 2 17.62 -8.73 9.38
CA GLY A 2 16.49 -8.78 8.45
C GLY A 2 16.06 -7.35 8.09
N ILE A 3 15.60 -7.15 6.86
CA ILE A 3 15.02 -5.87 6.41
C ILE A 3 13.67 -5.68 7.10
N SER A 4 13.41 -4.49 7.65
CA SER A 4 12.15 -4.14 8.31
C SER A 4 11.01 -3.94 7.30
N LEU A 5 9.75 -4.05 7.76
CA LEU A 5 8.57 -3.78 6.90
C LEU A 5 8.57 -2.34 6.38
N GLU A 6 8.98 -1.37 7.19
CA GLU A 6 9.12 0.02 6.76
C GLU A 6 10.13 0.18 5.62
N GLU A 7 11.29 -0.48 5.71
CA GLU A 7 12.29 -0.49 4.63
C GLU A 7 11.75 -1.15 3.36
N ILE A 8 11.03 -2.27 3.49
CA ILE A 8 10.38 -2.94 2.35
C ILE A 8 9.36 -2.00 1.68
N ILE A 9 8.53 -1.31 2.46
CA ILE A 9 7.55 -0.35 1.92
C ILE A 9 8.28 0.75 1.14
N MET A 10 9.30 1.37 1.74
CA MET A 10 10.06 2.45 1.10
C MET A 10 10.77 1.99 -0.18
N GLU A 11 11.31 0.77 -0.21
CA GLU A 11 11.88 0.18 -1.42
C GLU A 11 10.81 -0.02 -2.50
N ARG A 12 9.64 -0.58 -2.13
CA ARG A 12 8.55 -0.89 -3.06
C ARG A 12 7.90 0.34 -3.67
N ILE A 13 7.71 1.41 -2.90
CA ILE A 13 7.18 2.67 -3.45
C ILE A 13 8.18 3.34 -4.40
N THR A 14 9.47 3.00 -4.34
CA THR A 14 10.49 3.63 -5.19
C THR A 14 10.24 3.35 -6.68
N GLY A 15 9.78 2.14 -7.03
CA GLY A 15 9.45 1.76 -8.41
C GLY A 15 8.12 2.37 -8.89
N PRO A 16 6.97 1.69 -8.69
CA PRO A 16 5.65 2.13 -9.16
C PRO A 16 5.14 3.44 -8.53
N GLY A 17 5.75 3.92 -7.45
CA GLY A 17 5.29 5.10 -6.71
C GLY A 17 4.41 4.76 -5.50
N TRP A 18 3.90 3.53 -5.40
CA TRP A 18 3.01 3.09 -4.33
C TRP A 18 3.06 1.57 -4.12
N VAL A 19 2.54 1.10 -2.99
CA VAL A 19 2.42 -0.32 -2.67
C VAL A 19 1.19 -0.58 -1.78
N ALA A 20 0.41 -1.62 -2.08
CA ALA A 20 -0.67 -2.11 -1.21
C ALA A 20 -0.12 -2.97 -0.07
N THR A 21 -0.87 -3.13 1.03
CA THR A 21 -0.50 -4.03 2.15
C THR A 21 -0.16 -5.44 1.67
N ARG A 22 -0.96 -5.97 0.74
CA ARG A 22 -0.68 -7.27 0.09
C ARG A 22 0.59 -7.32 -0.75
N GLY A 23 1.12 -6.17 -1.21
CA GLY A 23 2.39 -6.10 -1.93
C GLY A 23 3.63 -6.07 -1.03
N VAL A 24 3.44 -5.94 0.28
CA VAL A 24 4.51 -5.88 1.30
C VAL A 24 4.67 -7.22 2.01
N VAL A 25 3.58 -7.97 2.21
CA VAL A 25 3.61 -9.30 2.85
C VAL A 25 4.32 -10.34 1.97
N ARG A 26 4.98 -11.31 2.62
CA ARG A 26 5.84 -12.30 1.97
C ARG A 26 5.08 -13.28 1.08
N ASP A 27 3.89 -13.71 1.51
CA ASP A 27 2.95 -14.51 0.71
C ASP A 27 1.55 -13.89 0.76
N PRO A 28 1.13 -13.14 -0.25
CA PRO A 28 -0.17 -12.46 -0.25
C PRO A 28 -1.38 -13.39 -0.24
N ARG A 29 -1.21 -14.66 -0.63
CA ARG A 29 -2.28 -15.67 -0.69
C ARG A 29 -2.45 -16.43 0.63
N SER A 30 -1.45 -16.38 1.50
CA SER A 30 -1.44 -17.10 2.78
C SER A 30 -1.07 -16.21 3.97
N ALA A 31 -0.97 -14.90 3.76
CA ALA A 31 -0.71 -13.93 4.83
C ALA A 31 -1.77 -14.06 5.91
N SER A 32 -1.30 -14.24 7.14
CA SER A 32 -2.15 -14.21 8.32
C SER A 32 -2.69 -12.79 8.56
N SER A 33 -3.81 -12.67 9.27
CA SER A 33 -4.34 -11.36 9.66
C SER A 33 -3.31 -10.53 10.44
N ALA A 34 -2.49 -11.18 11.26
CA ALA A 34 -1.43 -10.52 12.03
C ALA A 34 -0.35 -9.90 11.12
N GLU A 35 0.07 -10.58 10.06
CA GLU A 35 1.04 -10.04 9.11
C GLU A 35 0.47 -8.84 8.33
N ILE A 36 -0.82 -8.88 8.00
CA ILE A 36 -1.51 -7.76 7.34
C ILE A 36 -1.60 -6.56 8.29
N GLU A 37 -1.99 -6.79 9.54
CA GLU A 37 -2.06 -5.74 10.58
C GLU A 37 -0.68 -5.11 10.84
N GLU A 38 0.38 -5.92 10.87
CA GLU A 38 1.76 -5.43 11.04
C GLU A 38 2.20 -4.55 9.85
N ALA A 39 1.88 -4.98 8.63
CA ALA A 39 2.14 -4.18 7.42
C ALA A 39 1.35 -2.87 7.41
N GLU A 40 0.08 -2.90 7.79
CA GLU A 40 -0.75 -1.70 7.93
C GLU A 40 -0.20 -0.75 8.98
N GLN A 41 0.25 -1.27 10.13
CA GLN A 41 0.83 -0.46 11.18
C GLN A 41 2.14 0.20 10.72
N ALA A 42 2.99 -0.54 10.00
CA ALA A 42 4.21 0.04 9.41
C ALA A 42 3.89 1.17 8.41
N MET A 43 2.87 0.99 7.57
CA MET A 43 2.41 2.06 6.67
C MET A 43 1.91 3.29 7.44
N LYS A 44 1.13 3.09 8.50
CA LYS A 44 0.64 4.18 9.37
C LYS A 44 1.79 4.94 10.03
N ASN A 45 2.77 4.23 10.59
CA ASN A 45 3.96 4.86 11.18
C ASN A 45 4.73 5.71 10.16
N LEU A 46 4.89 5.23 8.92
CA LEU A 46 5.53 5.99 7.85
C LEU A 46 4.72 7.24 7.46
N ALA A 47 3.39 7.14 7.46
CA ALA A 47 2.50 8.24 7.13
C ALA A 47 2.49 9.32 8.23
N GLU A 48 2.49 8.92 9.50
CA GLU A 48 2.65 9.82 10.65
C GLU A 48 3.96 10.61 10.59
N ARG A 49 5.01 9.99 10.04
CA ARG A 49 6.31 10.64 9.78
C ARG A 49 6.35 11.46 8.49
N GLY A 50 5.24 11.52 7.74
CA GLY A 50 5.14 12.24 6.47
C GLY A 50 5.94 11.62 5.31
N LEU A 51 6.38 10.37 5.45
CA LEU A 51 7.20 9.68 4.44
C LEU A 51 6.36 9.06 3.32
N VAL A 52 5.08 8.80 3.58
CA VAL A 52 4.11 8.27 2.62
C VAL A 52 2.76 8.95 2.80
N THR A 53 1.91 8.89 1.78
CA THR A 53 0.48 9.20 1.86
C THR A 53 -0.29 7.89 1.84
N LEU A 54 -1.25 7.73 2.75
CA LEU A 54 -2.10 6.55 2.78
C LEU A 54 -3.31 6.71 1.88
N TRP A 55 -3.65 5.61 1.24
CA TRP A 55 -4.80 5.49 0.37
C TRP A 55 -5.55 4.20 0.69
N ARG A 56 -6.86 4.22 0.49
CA ARG A 56 -7.72 3.06 0.50
C ARG A 56 -7.91 2.59 -0.94
N LEU A 57 -7.38 1.42 -1.26
CA LEU A 57 -7.65 0.73 -2.51
C LEU A 57 -8.97 -0.03 -2.41
N ILE A 58 -9.80 0.10 -3.43
CA ILE A 58 -11.10 -0.57 -3.56
C ILE A 58 -11.05 -1.38 -4.86
N LEU A 59 -11.07 -2.70 -4.77
CA LEU A 59 -11.09 -3.59 -5.92
C LEU A 59 -12.48 -3.59 -6.56
N GLU A 60 -12.56 -3.35 -7.86
CA GLU A 60 -13.86 -3.22 -8.53
C GLU A 60 -14.63 -4.55 -8.65
N HIS A 61 -13.92 -5.69 -8.61
CA HIS A 61 -14.53 -6.99 -8.86
C HIS A 61 -15.39 -7.51 -7.69
N ASP A 62 -15.05 -7.16 -6.45
CA ASP A 62 -15.71 -7.65 -5.23
C ASP A 62 -15.93 -6.56 -4.18
N GLY A 63 -15.46 -5.32 -4.41
CA GLY A 63 -15.52 -4.25 -3.43
C GLY A 63 -14.56 -4.41 -2.26
N SER A 64 -13.65 -5.39 -2.29
CA SER A 64 -12.65 -5.60 -1.26
C SER A 64 -11.77 -4.36 -1.10
N GLN A 65 -11.46 -4.03 0.15
CA GLN A 65 -10.68 -2.84 0.50
C GLN A 65 -9.33 -3.23 1.09
N MET A 66 -8.30 -2.46 0.78
CA MET A 66 -6.98 -2.61 1.39
C MET A 66 -6.26 -1.27 1.50
N LEU A 67 -5.38 -1.15 2.50
CA LEU A 67 -4.53 0.03 2.64
C LEU A 67 -3.40 0.00 1.60
N ALA A 68 -3.04 1.17 1.10
CA ALA A 68 -1.87 1.38 0.27
C ALA A 68 -1.08 2.59 0.75
N ALA A 69 0.23 2.48 0.65
CA ALA A 69 1.16 3.58 0.88
C ALA A 69 1.67 4.08 -0.48
N ALA A 70 1.56 5.37 -0.72
CA ALA A 70 2.07 6.05 -1.90
C ALA A 70 3.14 7.07 -1.53
N LYS A 71 4.05 7.39 -2.46
CA LYS A 71 4.94 8.53 -2.32
C LYS A 71 4.13 9.81 -2.04
N PRO A 72 4.60 10.70 -1.16
CA PRO A 72 3.93 11.97 -0.94
C PRO A 72 3.75 12.74 -2.25
N GLY A 73 2.54 13.23 -2.49
CA GLY A 73 2.19 13.98 -3.71
C GLY A 73 1.81 13.11 -4.92
N LEU A 74 1.93 11.78 -4.86
CA LEU A 74 1.35 10.90 -5.89
C LEU A 74 -0.17 10.90 -5.78
N GLN A 75 -0.86 11.16 -6.90
CA GLN A 75 -2.30 11.03 -7.02
C GLN A 75 -2.63 9.60 -7.44
N LEU A 76 -2.77 8.71 -6.45
CA LEU A 76 -2.90 7.27 -6.69
C LEU A 76 -4.18 6.92 -7.46
N ASP A 77 -5.27 7.62 -7.18
CA ASP A 77 -6.53 7.52 -7.92
C ASP A 77 -6.32 7.70 -9.43
N LYS A 78 -5.58 8.75 -9.82
CA LYS A 78 -5.27 9.02 -11.23
C LYS A 78 -4.26 8.04 -11.81
N ASP A 79 -3.23 7.66 -11.07
CA ASP A 79 -2.25 6.67 -11.53
C ASP A 79 -2.92 5.32 -11.85
N LEU A 80 -3.91 4.90 -11.05
CA LEU A 80 -4.69 3.70 -11.32
C LEU A 80 -5.59 3.83 -12.55
N GLU A 81 -6.27 4.98 -12.70
CA GLU A 81 -7.10 5.28 -13.86
C GLU A 81 -6.29 5.27 -15.16
N GLU A 82 -5.14 5.96 -15.18
CA GLU A 82 -4.23 6.04 -16.33
C GLU A 82 -3.67 4.68 -16.73
N ARG A 83 -3.45 3.79 -15.76
CA ARG A 83 -2.98 2.42 -15.99
C ARG A 83 -4.09 1.45 -16.37
N GLY A 84 -5.36 1.89 -16.38
CA GLY A 84 -6.52 1.03 -16.61
C GLY A 84 -6.63 -0.09 -15.58
N ALA A 85 -6.22 0.17 -14.33
CA ALA A 85 -6.26 -0.82 -13.27
C ALA A 85 -7.72 -1.11 -12.85
N TRP A 86 -8.01 -2.36 -12.49
CA TRP A 86 -9.31 -2.77 -11.93
C TRP A 86 -9.42 -2.45 -10.43
N ALA A 87 -9.06 -1.23 -10.05
CA ALA A 87 -9.10 -0.74 -8.68
C ALA A 87 -9.27 0.78 -8.67
N LYS A 88 -9.98 1.28 -7.66
CA LYS A 88 -10.06 2.71 -7.33
C LYS A 88 -9.22 2.99 -6.08
N ALA A 89 -8.77 4.23 -5.92
CA ALA A 89 -8.14 4.69 -4.70
C ALA A 89 -8.88 5.89 -4.14
N GLU A 90 -9.03 5.93 -2.82
CA GLU A 90 -9.53 7.07 -2.06
C GLU A 90 -8.47 7.47 -1.03
N LEU A 91 -8.34 8.76 -0.73
CA LEU A 91 -7.43 9.20 0.33
C LEU A 91 -7.90 8.61 1.67
N TYR A 92 -6.96 8.05 2.46
CA TYR A 92 -7.29 7.38 3.74
C TYR A 92 -7.42 8.38 4.90
#